data_AF-A0A434EN89-F1
#
_entry.id   AF-A0A434EN89-F1
#
_cell.length_a   1.000
_cell.length_b   1.000
_cell.length_c   1.000
_cell.angle_alpha   90.00
_cell.angle_beta   90.00
_cell.angle_gamma   90.00
#
_symmetry.space_group_name_H-M   'P 1'
#
loop_
_entity.id
_entity.type
_entity.pdbx_description
1 polymer ?
#
loop_
_entity_poly.entity_id
_entity_poly.type
_entity_poly.pdbx_seq_one_letter_code
_entity_poly.pdbx_strand_id
1 'polypeptide(L)' 'VKGFAVGRTIFINAAEQWLAGKMSDEEAVADMASRFEQLTEAWLAARGRKAA' A
#
# COMPACT_ATOMS: atom_id res chain seq x y z
N VAL A 1 -11.95 13.95 5.51
CA VAL A 1 -12.24 12.49 5.49
C VAL A 1 -11.60 11.84 6.71
N LYS A 2 -12.25 10.84 7.32
CA LYS A 2 -11.77 10.20 8.56
C LYS A 2 -10.82 9.00 8.33
N GLY A 3 -10.62 8.62 7.07
CA GLY A 3 -9.76 7.51 6.65
C GLY A 3 -9.80 7.36 5.13
N PHE A 4 -9.23 6.25 4.64
CA PHE A 4 -9.27 5.82 3.25
C PHE A 4 -9.48 4.31 3.18
N ALA A 5 -9.94 3.83 2.03
CA ALA A 5 -10.06 2.41 1.71
C ALA A 5 -9.22 2.11 0.48
N VAL A 6 -8.47 1.01 0.51
CA VAL A 6 -7.60 0.57 -0.56
C VAL A 6 -7.60 -0.97 -0.61
N GLY A 7 -7.46 -1.53 -1.81
CA GLY A 7 -7.43 -2.97 -2.03
C GLY A 7 -6.56 -3.28 -3.23
N ARG A 8 -7.15 -3.40 -4.42
CA ARG A 8 -6.46 -3.78 -5.67
C ARG A 8 -5.17 -3.01 -5.91
N THR A 9 -5.12 -1.71 -5.62
CA THR A 9 -3.93 -0.87 -5.86
C THR A 9 -2.72 -1.29 -5.02
N ILE A 10 -2.91 -1.97 -3.88
CA ILE A 10 -1.83 -2.52 -3.07
C ILE A 10 -1.46 -3.92 -3.55
N PHE A 11 -2.44 -4.82 -3.69
CA PHE A 11 -2.11 -6.25 -3.80
C PHE A 11 -2.09 -6.79 -5.23
N ILE A 12 -2.69 -6.14 -6.24
CA ILE A 12 -2.91 -6.79 -7.55
C ILE A 12 -1.59 -7.20 -8.21
N ASN A 13 -0.57 -6.34 -8.17
CA ASN A 13 0.73 -6.63 -8.76
C ASN A 13 1.50 -7.69 -7.98
N ALA A 14 1.52 -7.61 -6.64
CA ALA A 14 2.14 -8.62 -5.79
C ALA A 14 1.48 -10.00 -6.02
N ALA A 15 0.14 -10.04 -6.07
CA ALA A 15 -0.61 -11.27 -6.33
C ALA A 15 -0.30 -11.86 -7.71
N GLU A 16 -0.23 -11.04 -8.76
CA GLU A 16 0.15 -11.50 -10.10
C GLU A 16 1.55 -12.13 -10.12
N GLN A 17 2.54 -11.49 -9.49
CA GLN A 17 3.91 -11.98 -9.47
C GLN A 17 4.07 -13.22 -8.58
N TRP A 18 3.42 -13.23 -7.42
CA TRP A 18 3.44 -14.32 -6.46
C TRP A 18 2.79 -15.59 -7.03
N LEU A 19 1.59 -15.47 -7.62
CA LEU A 19 0.90 -16.60 -8.26
C LEU A 19 1.67 -17.13 -9.49
N ALA A 20 2.45 -16.28 -10.15
CA ALA A 20 3.33 -16.69 -11.24
C ALA A 20 4.65 -17.34 -10.77
N GLY A 21 4.89 -17.46 -9.45
CA GLY A 21 6.13 -17.97 -8.88
C GLY A 21 7.34 -17.06 -9.11
N LYS A 22 7.11 -15.77 -9.40
CA LYS A 22 8.15 -14.77 -9.69
C LYS A 22 8.52 -13.91 -8.48
N MET A 23 7.81 -14.10 -7.37
CA MET A 23 7.95 -13.33 -6.14
C MET A 23 7.76 -14.28 -4.96
N SER A 24 8.64 -14.21 -3.97
CA SER A 24 8.52 -14.97 -2.73
C SER A 24 7.41 -14.42 -1.84
N ASP A 25 7.03 -15.19 -0.82
CA ASP A 25 6.08 -14.75 0.20
C ASP A 25 6.59 -13.48 0.90
N GLU A 26 7.87 -13.45 1.27
CA GLU A 26 8.51 -12.31 1.92
C GLU A 26 8.55 -11.08 1.03
N GLU A 27 8.87 -11.25 -0.26
CA GLU A 27 8.88 -10.16 -1.24
C GLU A 27 7.47 -9.58 -1.44
N ALA A 28 6.45 -10.44 -1.53
CA ALA A 28 5.06 -10.01 -1.67
C ALA A 28 4.57 -9.23 -0.44
N VAL A 29 4.90 -9.71 0.76
CA VAL A 29 4.56 -9.01 2.02
C VAL A 29 5.27 -7.65 2.10
N ALA A 30 6.57 -7.60 1.77
CA ALA A 30 7.34 -6.38 1.81
C ALA A 30 6.85 -5.32 0.80
N ASP A 31 6.54 -5.72 -0.43
CA ASP A 31 5.99 -4.82 -1.46
C ASP A 31 4.64 -4.23 -1.03
N MET A 32 3.72 -5.08 -0.55
CA MET A 32 2.40 -4.62 -0.10
C MET A 32 2.50 -3.71 1.14
N ALA A 33 3.37 -4.04 2.09
CA ALA A 33 3.61 -3.24 3.28
C ALA A 33 4.15 -1.84 2.93
N SER A 34 5.14 -1.76 2.05
CA SER A 34 5.72 -0.48 1.60
C SER A 34 4.68 0.40 0.89
N ARG A 35 3.82 -0.18 0.04
CA ARG A 35 2.72 0.57 -0.60
C ARG A 35 1.71 1.11 0.42
N PHE A 36 1.37 0.31 1.43
CA PHE A 36 0.45 0.73 2.48
C PHE A 36 1.04 1.85 3.35
N GLU A 37 2.33 1.77 3.68
CA GLU A 37 3.07 2.80 4.41
C GLU A 37 3.01 4.14 3.67
N GLN A 38 3.37 4.16 2.37
CA GLN A 38 3.33 5.37 1.55
C GLN A 38 1.93 6.02 1.50
N LEU A 39 0.87 5.21 1.41
CA LEU A 39 -0.50 5.71 1.43
C LEU A 39 -0.88 6.31 2.80
N THR A 40 -0.42 5.67 3.88
CA THR A 40 -0.64 6.14 5.25
C THR A 40 0.08 7.46 5.48
N GLU A 41 1.35 7.57 5.07
CA GLU A 41 2.13 8.80 5.12
C GLU A 41 1.47 9.93 4.34
N ALA A 42 1.05 9.66 3.10
CA ALA A 42 0.36 10.64 2.26
C ALA A 42 -0.95 11.13 2.92
N TRP A 43 -1.71 10.23 3.53
CA TRP A 43 -2.94 10.58 4.25
C TRP A 43 -2.67 11.40 5.51
N LEU A 44 -1.66 11.04 6.30
CA LEU A 44 -1.24 11.80 7.48
C LEU A 44 -0.77 13.21 7.09
N ALA A 45 0.05 13.33 6.04
CA ALA A 45 0.51 14.62 5.52
C ALA A 45 -0.66 15.49 5.01
N ALA A 46 -1.63 14.89 4.30
CA ALA A 46 -2.83 15.60 3.86
C ALA A 46 -3.71 16.07 5.02
N ARG A 47 -3.71 15.35 6.14
CA ARG A 47 -4.41 15.77 7.37
C ARG A 47 -3.67 16.86 8.14
N GLY A 48 -2.34 16.76 8.25
CA GLY A 48 -1.51 17.78 8.90
C GLY A 48 -1.54 19.13 8.17
N ARG A 49 -1.78 19.11 6.85
CA ARG A 49 -1.98 20.32 6.04
C ARG A 49 -3.35 20.99 6.20
N LYS A 50 -4.28 20.43 6.99
CA LYS A 50 -5.60 21.02 7.26
C LYS A 50 -5.66 21.75 8.61
N ALA A 51 -4.65 22.56 8.86
CA ALA A 51 -4.61 23.60 9.89
C ALA A 51 -3.74 24.77 9.37
N ALA A 52 -4.22 25.43 8.33
CA ALA A 52 -3.82 26.78 7.91
C ALA A 52 -5.02 27.42 7.21
#